data_AF-B9E2P1-F1
#
_entry.id   AF-B9E2P1-F1
#
_cell.length_a   1.000
_cell.length_b   1.000
_cell.length_c   1.000
_cell.angle_alpha   90.00
_cell.angle_beta   90.00
_cell.angle_gamma   90.00
#
_symmetry.space_group_name_H-M   'P 1'
#
loop_
_entity.id
_entity.type
_entity.pdbx_description
1 polymer ?
#
loop_
_entity_poly.entity_id
_entity_poly.type
_entity_poly.pdbx_seq_one_letter_code
_entity_poly.pdbx_strand_id
1 'polypeptide(L)'
;MEVIIMSNNLMLFEGHDVEVFEINGMVYFNPYHVGECLGIAKETVRYHLTKMNNKQAVKFTNSDVGLANIRKLNNAGEKFLTESGVYKIAFKSEKPEAEKFTDWVTDEVLPSIRQTGAYISEKANTEALKENNQPEKLETINKSVELVSPLLDVAGVDNTIKLLVVKTLFSKAGVDIPIEIEAREKFYDTKQIAKMVGMYSKTGNPAFGAVGQIIKKLDIEEHEKEVVWESSGSWQGTVIKYTESVSDKVNKWLKENGYPVDIPSKNKTFHVVYKPLREVAI
;
A
#
# COMPACT_ATOMS: atom_id res chain seq x y z
N MET A 1 2.62 -10.92 16.72
CA MET A 1 2.12 -11.17 15.36
C MET A 1 1.87 -12.65 15.28
N GLU A 2 0.62 -13.06 15.49
CA GLU A 2 0.26 -14.48 15.37
C GLU A 2 0.41 -14.89 13.92
N VAL A 3 1.46 -15.68 13.65
CA VAL A 3 1.60 -16.41 12.40
C VAL A 3 0.64 -17.59 12.53
N ILE A 4 -0.52 -17.50 11.88
CA ILE A 4 -1.37 -18.66 11.65
C ILE A 4 -0.60 -19.56 10.69
N ILE A 5 0.14 -20.53 11.24
CA ILE A 5 0.76 -21.59 10.46
C ILE A 5 -0.38 -22.51 10.01
N MET A 6 -0.85 -22.36 8.77
CA MET A 6 -1.69 -23.39 8.15
C MET A 6 -0.80 -24.60 7.81
N SER A 7 -0.53 -25.43 8.82
CA SER A 7 0.15 -26.72 8.69
C SER A 7 -0.82 -27.77 8.15
N ASN A 8 -1.02 -27.81 6.82
CA ASN A 8 -1.17 -29.05 6.04
C ASN A 8 -1.55 -28.73 4.59
N ASN A 9 -0.62 -29.07 3.68
CA ASN A 9 -0.69 -28.87 2.23
C ASN A 9 -1.39 -30.02 1.49
N LEU A 10 -2.13 -30.85 2.22
CA LEU A 10 -2.97 -31.92 1.69
C LEU A 10 -4.42 -31.46 1.81
N MET A 11 -5.06 -31.24 0.67
CA MET A 11 -6.49 -30.99 0.64
C MET A 11 -7.21 -32.31 0.41
N LEU A 12 -8.13 -32.67 1.32
CA LEU A 12 -9.02 -33.80 1.12
C LEU A 12 -10.18 -33.35 0.22
N PHE A 13 -10.23 -33.88 -1.00
CA PHE A 13 -11.32 -33.61 -1.94
C PHE A 13 -12.01 -34.94 -2.30
N GLU A 14 -13.28 -35.07 -1.94
CA GLU A 14 -14.09 -36.30 -2.13
C GLU A 14 -13.42 -37.58 -1.60
N GLY A 15 -12.64 -37.48 -0.52
CA GLY A 15 -11.93 -38.62 0.07
C GLY A 15 -10.57 -38.94 -0.58
N HIS A 16 -10.13 -38.13 -1.54
CA HIS A 16 -8.82 -38.22 -2.15
C HIS A 16 -7.87 -37.13 -1.63
N ASP A 17 -6.63 -37.51 -1.38
CA ASP A 17 -5.56 -36.61 -0.93
C ASP A 17 -4.93 -35.88 -2.13
N VAL A 18 -5.11 -34.56 -2.21
CA VAL A 18 -4.49 -33.73 -3.26
C VAL A 18 -3.27 -33.01 -2.69
N GLU A 19 -2.09 -33.28 -3.28
CA GLU A 19 -0.86 -32.55 -2.98
C GLU A 19 -0.97 -31.14 -3.60
N VAL A 20 -0.93 -30.13 -2.72
CA VAL A 20 -1.08 -28.72 -3.07
C VAL A 20 0.04 -27.91 -2.43
N PHE A 21 0.53 -26.88 -3.11
CA PHE A 21 1.43 -25.91 -2.47
C PHE A 21 1.22 -24.52 -3.04
N GLU A 22 1.65 -23.51 -2.29
CA GLU A 22 1.53 -22.10 -2.67
C GLU A 22 2.91 -21.47 -2.89
N ILE A 23 3.05 -20.72 -3.99
CA ILE A 23 4.22 -19.87 -4.27
C ILE A 23 3.72 -18.54 -4.81
N ASN A 24 4.16 -17.43 -4.20
CA ASN A 24 3.83 -16.06 -4.61
C ASN A 24 2.31 -15.79 -4.69
N GLY A 25 1.52 -16.31 -3.74
CA GLY A 25 0.06 -16.14 -3.75
C GLY A 25 -0.68 -16.99 -4.79
N MET A 26 0.03 -17.86 -5.52
CA MET A 26 -0.55 -18.78 -6.50
C MET A 26 -0.50 -20.21 -5.98
N VAL A 27 -1.64 -20.90 -6.10
CA VAL A 27 -1.80 -22.29 -5.68
C VAL A 27 -1.53 -23.24 -6.85
N TYR A 28 -0.80 -24.32 -6.56
CA TYR A 28 -0.41 -25.34 -7.52
C TYR A 28 -0.83 -26.73 -7.05
N PHE A 29 -1.33 -27.55 -7.98
CA PHE A 29 -1.93 -28.86 -7.72
C PHE A 29 -1.16 -29.97 -8.41
N ASN A 30 -0.96 -31.10 -7.74
CA ASN A 30 -0.40 -32.29 -8.36
C ASN A 30 -1.39 -32.83 -9.42
N PRO A 31 -0.99 -32.91 -10.70
CA PRO A 31 -1.90 -33.27 -11.79
C PRO A 31 -2.47 -34.68 -11.68
N TYR A 32 -1.69 -35.62 -11.11
CA TYR A 32 -2.12 -37.01 -11.01
C TYR A 32 -3.13 -37.21 -9.89
N HIS A 33 -3.00 -36.46 -8.79
CA HIS A 33 -3.98 -36.49 -7.71
C HIS A 33 -5.30 -35.86 -8.16
N VAL A 34 -5.22 -34.73 -8.90
CA VAL A 34 -6.39 -34.14 -9.56
C VAL A 34 -7.04 -35.12 -10.53
N GLY A 35 -6.24 -35.87 -11.29
CA GLY A 35 -6.75 -36.95 -12.15
C GLY A 35 -7.49 -38.03 -11.38
N GLU A 36 -6.94 -38.47 -10.25
CA GLU A 36 -7.56 -39.47 -9.37
C GLU A 36 -8.91 -38.98 -8.82
N CYS A 37 -9.00 -37.72 -8.35
CA CYS A 37 -10.26 -37.10 -7.94
C CYS A 37 -11.31 -37.05 -9.05
N LEU A 38 -10.88 -36.84 -10.29
CA LEU A 38 -11.77 -36.69 -11.45
C LEU A 38 -12.05 -38.03 -12.18
N GLY A 39 -11.56 -39.16 -11.66
CA GLY A 39 -11.70 -40.46 -12.31
C GLY A 39 -10.93 -40.60 -13.64
N ILE A 40 -9.90 -39.78 -13.84
CA ILE A 40 -9.10 -39.69 -15.08
C ILE A 40 -7.83 -40.53 -14.97
N ALA A 41 -7.59 -41.39 -15.96
CA ALA A 41 -6.38 -42.22 -16.03
C ALA A 41 -5.09 -41.37 -16.13
N LYS A 42 -4.00 -41.87 -15.53
CA LYS A 42 -2.71 -41.16 -15.47
C LYS A 42 -2.14 -40.84 -16.85
N GLU A 43 -2.38 -41.71 -17.82
CA GLU A 43 -1.99 -41.56 -19.22
C GLU A 43 -2.72 -40.38 -19.87
N THR A 44 -4.01 -40.23 -19.61
CA THR A 44 -4.84 -39.14 -20.11
C THR A 44 -4.42 -37.81 -19.50
N VAL A 45 -4.16 -37.78 -18.18
CA VAL A 45 -3.59 -36.59 -17.50
C VAL A 45 -2.26 -36.20 -18.14
N ARG A 46 -1.35 -37.16 -18.35
CA ARG A 46 -0.05 -36.91 -18.99
C ARG A 46 -0.23 -36.34 -20.39
N TYR A 47 -1.15 -36.88 -21.19
CA TYR A 47 -1.48 -36.35 -22.50
C TYR A 47 -1.95 -34.89 -22.43
N HIS A 48 -2.86 -34.55 -21.52
CA HIS A 48 -3.32 -33.16 -21.35
C HIS A 48 -2.18 -32.21 -20.96
N LEU A 49 -1.28 -32.63 -20.06
CA LEU A 49 -0.11 -31.84 -19.65
C LEU A 49 0.84 -31.51 -20.81
N THR A 50 0.87 -32.30 -21.89
CA THR A 50 1.67 -31.98 -23.09
C THR A 50 1.06 -30.86 -23.93
N LYS A 51 -0.26 -30.65 -23.83
CA LYS A 51 -1.02 -29.65 -24.59
C LYS A 51 -1.32 -28.36 -23.81
N MET A 52 -0.84 -28.27 -22.58
CA MET A 52 -1.00 -27.11 -21.72
C MET A 52 0.09 -26.07 -21.96
N ASN A 53 -0.29 -24.80 -21.84
CA ASN A 53 0.66 -23.70 -21.85
C ASN A 53 1.15 -23.41 -20.42
N ASN A 54 2.11 -22.48 -20.30
CA ASN A 54 2.72 -22.11 -19.02
C ASN A 54 1.75 -21.44 -18.03
N LYS A 55 0.56 -21.00 -18.47
CA LYS A 55 -0.49 -20.48 -17.56
C LYS A 55 -1.37 -21.59 -16.98
N GLN A 56 -1.28 -22.81 -17.52
CA GLN A 56 -2.12 -23.95 -17.15
C GLN A 56 -1.32 -24.99 -16.40
N ALA A 57 -0.11 -25.29 -16.86
CA ALA A 57 0.82 -26.17 -16.17
C ALA A 57 2.21 -25.54 -16.12
N VAL A 58 2.80 -25.53 -14.92
CA VAL A 58 4.14 -24.98 -14.66
C VAL A 58 5.05 -26.12 -14.25
N LYS A 59 6.29 -26.11 -14.78
CA LYS A 59 7.31 -27.08 -14.39
C LYS A 59 8.14 -26.48 -13.25
N PHE A 60 8.21 -27.19 -12.13
CA PHE A 60 9.01 -26.82 -10.97
C PHE A 60 10.13 -27.82 -10.76
N THR A 61 11.33 -27.31 -10.50
CA THR A 61 12.48 -28.08 -10.02
C THR A 61 12.59 -27.98 -8.50
N ASN A 62 13.44 -28.81 -7.90
CA ASN A 62 13.65 -28.77 -6.45
C ASN A 62 14.19 -27.42 -5.94
N SER A 63 14.91 -26.65 -6.78
CA SER A 63 15.37 -25.30 -6.42
C SER A 63 14.25 -24.25 -6.46
N ASP A 64 13.22 -24.46 -7.28
CA ASP A 64 12.14 -23.49 -7.46
C ASP A 64 11.16 -23.49 -6.29
N VAL A 65 10.98 -24.65 -5.65
CA VAL A 65 10.03 -24.84 -4.54
C VAL A 65 10.64 -24.61 -3.15
N GLY A 66 11.89 -24.14 -3.07
CA GLY A 66 12.72 -23.98 -1.86
C GLY A 66 12.01 -24.10 -0.49
N LEU A 67 11.28 -23.05 -0.09
CA LEU A 67 10.57 -22.94 1.20
C LEU A 67 9.10 -23.36 1.15
N ALA A 68 8.58 -23.80 0.00
CA ALA A 68 7.24 -24.36 -0.07
C ALA A 68 7.24 -25.67 0.73
N ASN A 69 6.23 -25.83 1.60
CA ASN A 69 6.05 -27.04 2.42
C ASN A 69 5.61 -28.24 1.54
N ILE A 70 6.47 -28.71 0.64
CA ILE A 70 6.25 -29.84 -0.27
C ILE A 70 7.38 -30.87 -0.13
N ARG A 71 7.11 -32.12 -0.52
CA ARG A 71 8.15 -33.14 -0.65
C ARG A 71 9.26 -32.67 -1.60
N LYS A 72 10.42 -33.33 -1.47
CA LYS A 72 11.51 -33.15 -2.42
C LYS A 72 11.05 -33.48 -3.84
N LEU A 73 11.26 -32.55 -4.77
CA LEU A 73 10.96 -32.74 -6.19
C LEU A 73 12.16 -33.34 -6.93
N ASN A 74 11.91 -33.95 -8.08
CA ASN A 74 12.99 -34.34 -8.99
C ASN A 74 13.77 -33.10 -9.47
N ASN A 75 15.10 -33.17 -9.47
CA ASN A 75 15.97 -32.12 -10.01
C ASN A 75 15.72 -31.87 -11.51
N ALA A 76 15.26 -32.88 -12.26
CA ALA A 76 14.84 -32.73 -13.65
C ALA A 76 13.53 -31.93 -13.80
N GLY A 77 12.79 -31.73 -12.72
CA GLY A 77 11.55 -30.97 -12.59
C GLY A 77 10.28 -31.75 -12.88
N GLU A 78 9.22 -31.39 -12.16
CA GLU A 78 7.88 -31.99 -12.20
C GLU A 78 6.85 -30.93 -12.62
N LYS A 79 5.79 -31.33 -13.32
CA LYS A 79 4.72 -30.40 -13.74
C LYS A 79 3.61 -30.37 -12.70
N PHE A 80 3.19 -29.17 -12.34
CA PHE A 80 2.03 -28.90 -11.49
C PHE A 80 1.00 -28.08 -12.25
N LEU A 81 -0.28 -28.27 -11.92
CA LEU A 81 -1.38 -27.52 -12.48
C LEU A 81 -1.58 -26.22 -11.71
N THR A 82 -1.87 -25.15 -12.43
CA THR A 82 -2.56 -24.00 -11.86
C THR A 82 -4.05 -24.31 -11.76
N GLU A 83 -4.80 -23.46 -11.08
CA GLU A 83 -6.27 -23.51 -11.07
C GLU A 83 -6.87 -23.54 -12.50
N SER A 84 -6.33 -22.72 -13.42
CA SER A 84 -6.72 -22.75 -14.84
C SER A 84 -6.46 -24.11 -15.52
N GLY A 85 -5.37 -24.78 -15.13
CA GLY A 85 -5.05 -26.13 -15.58
C GLY A 85 -6.03 -27.19 -15.07
N VAL A 86 -6.43 -27.09 -13.80
CA VAL A 86 -7.44 -27.97 -13.18
C VAL A 86 -8.76 -27.84 -13.92
N TYR A 87 -9.27 -26.61 -14.10
CA TYR A 87 -10.49 -26.36 -14.88
C TYR A 87 -10.38 -26.94 -16.29
N LYS A 88 -9.28 -26.68 -17.01
CA LYS A 88 -9.14 -27.20 -18.37
C LYS A 88 -9.21 -28.73 -18.47
N ILE A 89 -8.80 -29.47 -17.44
CA ILE A 89 -8.94 -30.93 -17.41
C ILE A 89 -10.37 -31.32 -17.06
N ALA A 90 -10.95 -30.72 -16.02
CA ALA A 90 -12.32 -31.02 -15.58
C ALA A 90 -13.35 -30.78 -16.70
N PHE A 91 -13.32 -29.60 -17.32
CA PHE A 91 -14.24 -29.21 -18.41
C PHE A 91 -14.08 -30.04 -19.70
N LYS A 92 -13.03 -30.87 -19.82
CA LYS A 92 -12.79 -31.72 -21.00
C LYS A 92 -13.10 -33.19 -20.76
N SER A 93 -13.34 -33.57 -19.51
CA SER A 93 -13.48 -34.96 -19.12
C SER A 93 -14.96 -35.34 -19.09
N GLU A 94 -15.30 -36.47 -19.71
CA GLU A 94 -16.66 -37.05 -19.72
C GLU A 94 -16.83 -38.05 -18.55
N LYS A 95 -16.02 -37.90 -17.49
CA LYS A 95 -16.08 -38.76 -16.31
C LYS A 95 -17.17 -38.26 -15.37
N PRO A 96 -17.95 -39.14 -14.73
CA PRO A 96 -19.05 -38.72 -13.85
C PRO A 96 -18.61 -37.75 -12.74
N GLU A 97 -17.41 -37.93 -12.19
CA GLU A 97 -16.85 -37.06 -11.15
C GLU A 97 -16.51 -35.66 -11.71
N ALA A 98 -15.98 -35.61 -12.94
CA ALA A 98 -15.66 -34.36 -13.62
C ALA A 98 -16.90 -33.62 -14.12
N GLU A 99 -17.93 -34.34 -14.57
CA GLU A 99 -19.23 -33.77 -14.96
C GLU A 99 -19.92 -33.13 -13.75
N LYS A 100 -20.00 -33.83 -12.61
CA LYS A 100 -20.56 -33.25 -11.37
C LYS A 100 -19.88 -31.94 -10.97
N PHE A 101 -18.55 -31.91 -11.04
CA PHE A 101 -17.80 -30.69 -10.75
C PHE A 101 -18.09 -29.58 -11.76
N THR A 102 -18.12 -29.93 -13.05
CA THR A 102 -18.36 -28.98 -14.14
C THR A 102 -19.78 -28.39 -14.03
N ASP A 103 -20.79 -29.23 -13.86
CA ASP A 103 -22.20 -28.84 -13.70
C ASP A 103 -22.37 -27.92 -12.48
N TRP A 104 -21.78 -28.28 -11.33
CA TRP A 104 -21.80 -27.41 -10.15
C TRP A 104 -21.19 -26.03 -10.42
N VAL A 105 -20.05 -25.98 -11.11
CA VAL A 105 -19.41 -24.70 -11.48
C VAL A 105 -20.29 -23.90 -12.45
N THR A 106 -20.88 -24.54 -13.47
CA THR A 106 -21.61 -23.84 -14.54
C THR A 106 -23.03 -23.47 -14.17
N ASP A 107 -23.69 -24.25 -13.32
CA ASP A 107 -25.11 -24.09 -13.00
C ASP A 107 -25.30 -23.28 -11.71
N GLU A 108 -24.37 -23.39 -10.76
CA GLU A 108 -24.49 -22.75 -9.45
C GLU A 108 -23.47 -21.61 -9.27
N VAL A 109 -22.17 -21.91 -9.38
CA VAL A 109 -21.11 -20.96 -9.01
C VAL A 109 -21.03 -19.76 -9.95
N LEU A 110 -20.82 -20.01 -11.24
CA LEU A 110 -20.66 -18.94 -12.23
C LEU A 110 -21.94 -18.08 -12.38
N PRO A 111 -23.16 -18.66 -12.40
CA PRO A 111 -24.39 -17.88 -12.44
C PRO A 111 -24.59 -17.04 -11.18
N SER A 112 -24.24 -17.56 -10.00
CA SER A 112 -24.30 -16.80 -8.73
C SER A 112 -23.36 -15.61 -8.78
N ILE A 113 -22.08 -15.81 -9.12
CA ILE A 113 -21.10 -14.72 -9.24
C ILE A 113 -21.57 -13.67 -10.24
N ARG A 114 -22.10 -14.09 -11.40
CA ARG A 114 -22.61 -13.14 -12.42
C ARG A 114 -23.77 -12.29 -11.88
N GLN A 115 -24.63 -12.84 -11.04
CA GLN A 115 -25.84 -12.15 -10.55
C GLN A 115 -25.58 -11.29 -9.33
N THR A 116 -24.81 -11.78 -8.36
CA THR A 116 -24.64 -11.15 -7.04
C THR A 116 -23.24 -10.54 -6.86
N GLY A 117 -22.30 -10.83 -7.76
CA GLY A 117 -20.90 -10.46 -7.64
C GLY A 117 -20.08 -11.42 -6.75
N ALA A 118 -20.69 -12.43 -6.13
CA ALA A 118 -20.01 -13.37 -5.24
C ALA A 118 -20.67 -14.74 -5.21
N TYR A 119 -19.92 -15.77 -4.82
CA TYR A 119 -20.47 -17.08 -4.45
C TYR A 119 -20.22 -17.32 -2.96
N ILE A 120 -21.29 -17.57 -2.20
CA ILE A 120 -21.22 -17.86 -0.77
C ILE A 120 -21.75 -19.27 -0.59
N SER A 121 -20.85 -20.22 -0.28
CA SER A 121 -21.24 -21.59 0.04
C SER A 121 -22.06 -21.64 1.32
N GLU A 122 -23.02 -22.55 1.41
CA GLU A 122 -23.82 -22.78 2.63
C GLU A 122 -22.97 -23.19 3.85
N LYS A 123 -21.78 -23.77 3.61
CA LYS A 123 -20.80 -24.10 4.67
C LYS A 123 -19.99 -22.91 5.14
N ALA A 124 -20.05 -21.78 4.44
CA ALA A 124 -19.37 -20.58 4.87
C ALA A 124 -20.11 -20.04 6.11
N ASN A 125 -19.38 -19.85 7.21
CA ASN A 125 -19.93 -19.22 8.39
C ASN A 125 -20.26 -17.77 8.04
N THR A 126 -21.52 -17.51 7.70
CA THR A 126 -22.00 -16.19 7.28
C THR A 126 -21.74 -15.12 8.33
N GLU A 127 -21.57 -15.49 9.61
CA GLU A 127 -21.19 -14.58 10.69
C GLU A 127 -19.74 -14.11 10.56
N ALA A 128 -18.80 -15.03 10.27
CA ALA A 128 -17.39 -14.69 10.04
C ALA A 128 -17.17 -13.88 8.75
N LEU A 129 -18.02 -14.08 7.73
CA LEU A 129 -18.00 -13.28 6.49
C LEU A 129 -18.60 -11.87 6.69
N LYS A 130 -19.58 -11.74 7.59
CA LYS A 130 -20.16 -10.45 7.98
C LYS A 130 -19.17 -9.60 8.77
N GLU A 131 -18.35 -10.19 9.64
CA GLU A 131 -17.32 -9.45 10.39
C GLU A 131 -16.27 -8.75 9.51
N ASN A 132 -15.98 -9.30 8.32
CA ASN A 132 -15.00 -8.70 7.40
C ASN A 132 -15.61 -7.67 6.43
N ASN A 133 -16.94 -7.60 6.28
CA ASN A 133 -17.61 -6.74 5.29
C ASN A 133 -18.77 -5.89 5.85
N GLN A 134 -19.07 -5.97 7.15
CA GLN A 134 -20.03 -5.07 7.78
C GLN A 134 -19.31 -3.84 8.33
N PRO A 135 -19.91 -2.64 8.17
CA PRO A 135 -19.41 -1.48 8.88
C PRO A 135 -19.35 -1.76 10.39
N GLU A 136 -18.25 -1.36 11.04
CA GLU A 136 -18.12 -1.44 12.49
C GLU A 136 -19.31 -0.74 13.17
N LYS A 137 -19.81 -1.28 14.28
CA LYS A 137 -20.92 -0.66 15.01
C LYS A 137 -20.54 0.76 15.45
N LEU A 138 -21.42 1.73 15.19
CA LEU A 138 -21.20 3.14 15.57
C LEU A 138 -20.87 3.32 17.05
N GLU A 139 -21.44 2.50 17.93
CA GLU A 139 -21.12 2.51 19.36
C GLU A 139 -19.65 2.18 19.65
N THR A 140 -19.07 1.26 18.89
CA THR A 140 -17.64 0.89 19.01
C THR A 140 -16.76 2.04 18.55
N ILE A 141 -17.08 2.64 17.40
CA ILE A 141 -16.35 3.78 16.85
C ILE A 141 -16.42 4.99 17.79
N ASN A 142 -17.59 5.31 18.35
CA ASN A 142 -17.74 6.40 19.31
C ASN A 142 -16.84 6.19 20.54
N LYS A 143 -16.81 4.98 21.10
CA LYS A 143 -15.91 4.62 22.21
C LYS A 143 -14.43 4.75 21.81
N SER A 144 -14.06 4.32 20.61
CA SER A 144 -12.70 4.48 20.11
C SER A 144 -12.30 5.94 19.98
N VAL A 145 -13.18 6.81 19.48
CA VAL A 145 -12.94 8.26 19.39
C VAL A 145 -12.79 8.87 20.78
N GLU A 146 -13.64 8.50 21.75
CA GLU A 146 -13.54 8.95 23.15
C GLU A 146 -12.20 8.58 23.80
N LEU A 147 -11.66 7.39 23.50
CA LEU A 147 -10.38 6.93 24.04
C LEU A 147 -9.18 7.57 23.35
N VAL A 148 -9.25 7.77 22.03
CA VAL A 148 -8.11 8.22 21.22
C VAL A 148 -7.99 9.75 21.22
N SER A 149 -9.11 10.50 21.27
CA SER A 149 -9.06 11.97 21.22
C SER A 149 -8.16 12.60 22.29
N PRO A 150 -8.25 12.19 23.58
CA PRO A 150 -7.35 12.73 24.61
C PRO A 150 -5.87 12.40 24.36
N LEU A 151 -5.57 11.23 23.78
CA LEU A 151 -4.19 10.83 23.47
C LEU A 151 -3.61 11.69 22.34
N LEU A 152 -4.43 12.00 21.32
CA LEU A 152 -4.04 12.90 20.24
C LEU A 152 -3.80 14.33 20.74
N ASP A 153 -4.59 14.78 21.72
CA ASP A 153 -4.39 16.08 22.37
C ASP A 153 -3.08 16.12 23.17
N VAL A 154 -2.82 15.09 23.98
CA VAL A 154 -1.57 14.97 24.76
C VAL A 154 -0.35 14.89 23.85
N ALA A 155 -0.46 14.19 22.72
CA ALA A 155 0.60 14.09 21.72
C ALA A 155 0.79 15.39 20.89
N GLY A 156 -0.05 16.41 21.10
CA GLY A 156 0.04 17.68 20.37
C GLY A 156 -0.24 17.55 18.87
N VAL A 157 -1.04 16.55 18.48
CA VAL A 157 -1.36 16.28 17.08
C VAL A 157 -2.20 17.42 16.50
N ASP A 158 -1.92 17.81 15.26
CA ASP A 158 -2.65 18.89 14.57
C ASP A 158 -4.13 18.54 14.37
N ASN A 159 -5.01 19.55 14.40
CA ASN A 159 -6.46 19.37 14.25
C ASN A 159 -6.85 18.71 12.92
N THR A 160 -6.09 18.93 11.85
CA THR A 160 -6.32 18.32 10.53
C THR A 160 -6.13 16.80 10.60
N ILE A 161 -5.11 16.35 11.32
CA ILE A 161 -4.84 14.92 11.53
C ILE A 161 -5.90 14.32 12.45
N LYS A 162 -6.33 15.03 13.50
CA LYS A 162 -7.45 14.59 14.35
C LYS A 162 -8.73 14.40 13.55
N LEU A 163 -9.08 15.34 12.68
CA LEU A 163 -10.24 15.23 11.80
C LEU A 163 -10.11 14.07 10.81
N LEU A 164 -8.90 13.80 10.28
CA LEU A 164 -8.66 12.67 9.40
C LEU A 164 -8.85 11.33 10.13
N VAL A 165 -8.34 11.21 11.36
CA VAL A 165 -8.54 10.02 12.20
C VAL A 165 -10.03 9.81 12.47
N VAL A 166 -10.75 10.87 12.85
CA VAL A 166 -12.21 10.82 13.06
C VAL A 166 -12.93 10.38 11.77
N LYS A 167 -12.66 11.03 10.62
CA LYS A 167 -13.23 10.66 9.32
C LYS A 167 -12.98 9.18 8.98
N THR A 168 -11.76 8.71 9.21
CA THR A 168 -11.36 7.32 8.95
C THR A 168 -12.08 6.32 9.86
N LEU A 169 -12.28 6.66 11.13
CA LEU A 169 -13.00 5.80 12.08
C LEU A 169 -14.50 5.72 11.74
N PHE A 170 -15.13 6.83 11.41
CA PHE A 170 -16.55 6.85 11.03
C PHE A 170 -16.81 6.21 9.66
N SER A 171 -15.88 6.31 8.70
CA SER A 171 -16.02 5.60 7.42
C SER A 171 -16.03 4.09 7.60
N LYS A 172 -15.33 3.55 8.61
CA LYS A 172 -15.42 2.12 8.96
C LYS A 172 -16.79 1.72 9.48
N ALA A 173 -17.56 2.65 10.04
CA ALA A 173 -18.97 2.44 10.40
C ALA A 173 -19.94 2.75 9.24
N GLY A 174 -19.43 2.93 8.02
CA GLY A 174 -20.25 3.26 6.85
C GLY A 174 -20.84 4.67 6.89
N VAL A 175 -20.36 5.53 7.80
CA VAL A 175 -20.74 6.93 7.90
C VAL A 175 -19.69 7.76 7.19
N ASP A 176 -20.04 8.25 6.01
CA ASP A 176 -19.21 9.23 5.32
C ASP A 176 -19.45 10.61 5.94
N ILE A 177 -18.40 11.20 6.48
CA ILE A 177 -18.44 12.57 6.99
C ILE A 177 -17.99 13.48 5.84
N PRO A 178 -18.86 14.36 5.32
CA PRO A 178 -18.57 15.23 4.19
C PRO A 178 -17.70 16.42 4.61
N ILE A 179 -16.52 16.11 5.16
CA ILE A 179 -15.46 17.07 5.46
C ILE A 179 -14.42 16.92 4.35
N GLU A 180 -14.25 17.97 3.56
CA GLU A 180 -13.07 18.13 2.71
C GLU A 180 -11.93 18.61 3.59
N ILE A 181 -10.98 17.72 3.83
CA ILE A 181 -9.74 18.04 4.54
C ILE A 181 -8.76 18.50 3.47
N GLU A 182 -8.75 19.80 3.20
CA GLU A 182 -7.66 20.38 2.43
C GLU A 182 -6.37 20.16 3.22
N ALA A 183 -5.39 19.50 2.59
CA ALA A 183 -4.06 19.45 3.16
C ALA A 183 -3.59 20.89 3.32
N ARG A 184 -3.59 21.42 4.55
CA ARG A 184 -3.04 22.76 4.80
C ARG A 184 -1.63 22.77 4.23
N GLU A 185 -1.39 23.61 3.23
CA GLU A 185 -0.03 23.85 2.77
C GLU A 185 0.80 24.21 3.99
N LYS A 186 1.87 23.44 4.23
CA LYS A 186 2.76 23.74 5.33
C LYS A 186 3.45 25.06 5.00
N PHE A 187 3.30 26.03 5.90
CA PHE A 187 3.96 27.31 5.79
C PHE A 187 5.28 27.30 6.55
N TYR A 188 6.33 27.78 5.89
CA TYR A 188 7.72 27.80 6.35
C TYR A 188 8.23 29.23 6.49
N ASP A 189 8.93 29.52 7.59
CA ASP A 189 9.66 30.78 7.72
C ASP A 189 10.97 30.75 6.90
N THR A 190 11.58 31.92 6.71
CA THR A 190 12.85 32.04 5.96
C THR A 190 14.01 31.23 6.56
N LYS A 191 13.95 30.86 7.84
CA LYS A 191 14.96 30.06 8.54
C LYS A 191 14.79 28.58 8.25
N GLN A 192 13.57 28.08 8.17
CA GLN A 192 13.21 26.74 7.74
C GLN A 192 13.58 26.55 6.27
N ILE A 193 13.21 27.50 5.40
CA ILE A 193 13.58 27.48 3.98
C ILE A 193 15.10 27.46 3.83
N ALA A 194 15.85 28.25 4.61
CA ALA A 194 17.31 28.22 4.58
C ALA A 194 17.89 26.84 4.88
N LYS A 195 17.30 26.07 5.79
CA LYS A 195 17.70 24.68 6.05
C LYS A 195 17.37 23.76 4.88
N MET A 196 16.17 23.90 4.31
CA MET A 196 15.68 23.08 3.18
C MET A 196 16.54 23.22 1.93
N VAL A 197 17.04 24.43 1.66
CA VAL A 197 17.95 24.69 0.51
C VAL A 197 19.43 24.57 0.89
N GLY A 198 19.73 24.12 2.11
CA GLY A 198 21.10 23.87 2.57
C GLY A 198 21.95 25.14 2.72
N MET A 199 21.35 26.31 2.95
CA MET A 199 22.04 27.60 3.00
C MET A 199 22.33 28.07 4.43
N TYR A 200 23.62 28.23 4.73
CA TYR A 200 24.13 28.59 6.04
C TYR A 200 25.11 29.75 5.98
N SER A 201 25.32 30.42 7.10
CA SER A 201 26.41 31.38 7.29
C SER A 201 27.74 30.65 7.56
N LYS A 202 28.86 31.36 7.49
CA LYS A 202 30.19 30.82 7.87
C LYS A 202 30.25 30.28 9.31
N THR A 203 29.42 30.80 10.21
CA THR A 203 29.31 30.35 11.60
C THR A 203 28.36 29.17 11.78
N GLY A 204 27.75 28.65 10.71
CA GLY A 204 26.92 27.46 10.72
C GLY A 204 25.43 27.70 11.01
N ASN A 205 25.01 28.95 11.25
CA ASN A 205 23.61 29.30 11.43
C ASN A 205 22.86 29.37 10.08
N PRO A 206 21.57 28.95 9.99
CA PRO A 206 20.79 29.07 8.76
C PRO A 206 20.75 30.52 8.27
N ALA A 207 21.01 30.74 6.97
CA ALA A 207 21.15 32.07 6.39
C ALA A 207 19.78 32.70 6.02
N PHE A 208 18.85 32.78 6.97
CA PHE A 208 17.47 33.25 6.75
C PHE A 208 17.39 34.66 6.15
N GLY A 209 18.31 35.55 6.51
CA GLY A 209 18.37 36.91 5.94
C GLY A 209 18.74 36.94 4.46
N ALA A 210 19.56 35.99 4.00
CA ALA A 210 19.93 35.83 2.60
C ALA A 210 18.77 35.23 1.78
N VAL A 211 18.10 34.21 2.32
CA VAL A 211 16.86 33.66 1.75
C VAL A 211 15.81 34.75 1.58
N GLY A 212 15.62 35.61 2.58
CA GLY A 212 14.71 36.76 2.49
C GLY A 212 15.09 37.76 1.39
N GLN A 213 16.36 37.87 0.97
CA GLN A 213 16.71 38.69 -0.19
C GLN A 213 16.42 38.00 -1.52
N ILE A 214 16.55 36.68 -1.57
CA ILE A 214 16.23 35.90 -2.77
C ILE A 214 14.73 35.95 -3.00
N ILE A 215 13.91 35.70 -1.97
CA ILE A 215 12.44 35.75 -2.07
C ILE A 215 11.96 37.11 -2.62
N LYS A 216 12.60 38.22 -2.25
CA LYS A 216 12.27 39.57 -2.79
C LYS A 216 12.52 39.73 -4.30
N LYS A 217 13.31 38.85 -4.91
CA LYS A 217 13.59 38.83 -6.36
C LYS A 217 12.70 37.83 -7.11
N LEU A 218 11.95 37.00 -6.39
CA LEU A 218 11.06 35.99 -6.95
C LEU A 218 9.65 36.56 -7.08
N ASP A 219 8.92 36.05 -8.06
CA ASP A 219 7.49 36.30 -8.18
C ASP A 219 6.73 35.30 -7.29
N ILE A 220 6.15 35.84 -6.20
CA ILE A 220 5.47 35.08 -5.15
C ILE A 220 4.01 35.50 -5.14
N GLU A 221 3.13 34.55 -5.40
CA GLU A 221 1.69 34.77 -5.46
C GLU A 221 1.11 34.95 -4.05
N GLU A 222 -0.07 35.59 -3.94
CA GLU A 222 -0.65 35.92 -2.63
C GLU A 222 -0.98 34.67 -1.80
N HIS A 223 -1.35 33.56 -2.45
CA HIS A 223 -1.62 32.29 -1.78
C HIS A 223 -0.35 31.55 -1.34
N GLU A 224 0.82 31.90 -1.86
CA GLU A 224 2.09 31.27 -1.50
C GLU A 224 2.70 31.83 -0.20
N LYS A 225 2.02 32.78 0.45
CA LYS A 225 2.47 33.42 1.68
C LYS A 225 1.34 33.60 2.68
N GLU A 226 1.66 33.47 3.95
CA GLU A 226 0.74 33.69 5.07
C GLU A 226 1.37 34.68 6.04
N VAL A 227 0.58 35.67 6.46
CA VAL A 227 1.00 36.67 7.45
C VAL A 227 0.48 36.25 8.81
N VAL A 228 1.41 35.84 9.69
CA VAL A 228 1.08 35.31 11.01
C VAL A 228 1.63 36.23 12.10
N TRP A 229 0.87 36.39 13.18
CA TRP A 229 1.34 37.07 14.38
C TRP A 229 2.04 36.07 15.30
N GLU A 230 3.30 36.31 15.67
CA GLU A 230 4.07 35.40 16.51
C GLU A 230 4.79 36.10 17.68
N SER A 231 5.03 35.34 18.74
CA SER A 231 5.86 35.72 19.88
C SER A 231 7.01 34.72 20.07
N SER A 232 8.23 35.23 20.27
CA SER A 232 9.41 34.43 20.55
C SER A 232 10.27 35.12 21.61
N GLY A 233 10.22 34.61 22.85
CA GLY A 233 10.86 35.24 23.99
C GLY A 233 10.29 36.64 24.27
N SER A 234 11.15 37.66 24.30
CA SER A 234 10.76 39.06 24.46
C SER A 234 10.30 39.75 23.17
N TRP A 235 10.45 39.08 22.02
CA TRP A 235 10.05 39.63 20.72
C TRP A 235 8.62 39.22 20.37
N GLN A 236 7.84 40.16 19.85
CA GLN A 236 6.52 39.91 19.27
C GLN A 236 6.38 40.71 17.98
N GLY A 237 5.78 40.12 16.95
CA GLY A 237 5.55 40.83 15.71
C GLY A 237 4.99 39.96 14.60
N THR A 238 4.80 40.59 13.45
CA THR A 238 4.32 39.94 12.24
C THR A 238 5.44 39.18 11.53
N VAL A 239 5.20 37.91 11.23
CA VAL A 239 6.08 37.03 10.46
C VAL A 239 5.36 36.61 9.18
N ILE A 240 6.07 36.67 8.05
CA ILE A 240 5.58 36.10 6.78
C ILE A 240 6.15 34.69 6.66
N LYS A 241 5.25 33.73 6.48
CA LYS A 241 5.59 32.34 6.18
C LYS A 241 5.21 32.03 4.74
N TYR A 242 5.81 31.00 4.15
CA TYR A 242 5.68 30.69 2.74
C TYR A 242 5.41 29.20 2.51
N THR A 243 4.71 28.86 1.44
CA THR A 243 4.44 27.47 1.07
C THR A 243 5.72 26.75 0.61
N GLU A 244 5.64 25.43 0.43
CA GLU A 244 6.76 24.63 -0.09
C GLU A 244 7.20 25.07 -1.50
N SER A 245 6.25 25.49 -2.35
CA SER A 245 6.51 26.07 -3.68
C SER A 245 7.54 27.19 -3.66
N VAL A 246 7.51 28.06 -2.64
CA VAL A 246 8.49 29.15 -2.51
C VAL A 246 9.89 28.61 -2.22
N SER A 247 10.01 27.53 -1.47
CA SER A 247 11.29 26.86 -1.22
C SER A 247 11.87 26.28 -2.52
N ASP A 248 11.02 25.70 -3.37
CA ASP A 248 11.41 25.21 -4.68
C ASP A 248 11.85 26.34 -5.62
N LYS A 249 11.14 27.48 -5.62
CA LYS A 249 11.55 28.68 -6.37
C LYS A 249 12.91 29.21 -5.91
N VAL A 250 13.17 29.23 -4.59
CA VAL A 250 14.49 29.59 -4.05
C VAL A 250 15.57 28.61 -4.50
N ASN A 251 15.32 27.30 -4.43
CA ASN A 251 16.27 26.28 -4.88
C ASN A 251 16.56 26.37 -6.39
N LYS A 252 15.52 26.61 -7.20
CA LYS A 252 15.65 26.83 -8.64
C LYS A 252 16.51 28.07 -8.94
N TRP A 253 16.25 29.18 -8.27
CA TRP A 253 17.05 30.40 -8.41
C TRP A 253 18.52 30.16 -8.07
N LEU A 254 18.81 29.38 -7.02
CA LEU A 254 20.19 29.03 -6.65
C LEU A 254 20.90 28.22 -7.74
N LYS A 255 20.22 27.24 -8.34
CA LYS A 255 20.76 26.44 -9.45
C LYS A 255 21.05 27.32 -10.68
N GLU A 256 20.13 28.21 -11.03
CA GLU A 256 20.27 29.11 -12.18
C GLU A 256 21.38 30.15 -11.99
N ASN A 257 21.64 30.58 -10.76
CA ASN A 257 22.66 31.57 -10.43
C ASN A 257 24.00 30.94 -9.99
N GLY A 258 24.16 29.62 -10.12
CA GLY A 258 25.42 28.93 -9.83
C GLY A 258 25.82 28.92 -8.35
N TYR A 259 24.84 28.87 -7.44
CA TYR A 259 25.06 28.85 -5.97
C TYR A 259 25.96 30.01 -5.48
N PRO A 260 25.50 31.27 -5.58
CA PRO A 260 26.31 32.43 -5.26
C PRO A 260 26.63 32.53 -3.76
N VAL A 261 27.91 32.66 -3.42
CA VAL A 261 28.37 32.79 -2.02
C VAL A 261 28.06 34.16 -1.40
N ASP A 262 27.76 35.16 -2.22
CA ASP A 262 27.48 36.53 -1.80
C ASP A 262 26.10 36.98 -2.27
N ILE A 263 25.20 37.25 -1.31
CA ILE A 263 23.84 37.72 -1.59
C ILE A 263 23.72 39.20 -1.17
N PRO A 264 23.70 40.15 -2.12
CA PRO A 264 23.62 41.57 -1.80
C PRO A 264 22.23 41.97 -1.31
N SER A 265 22.20 42.90 -0.35
CA SER A 265 21.02 43.63 0.12
C SER A 265 21.30 45.13 0.10
N LYS A 266 20.26 45.96 0.28
CA LYS A 266 20.39 47.43 0.21
C LYS A 266 21.47 48.01 1.14
N ASN A 267 21.67 47.40 2.31
CA ASN A 267 22.55 47.94 3.36
C ASN A 267 23.75 47.02 3.71
N LYS A 268 23.80 45.79 3.20
CA LYS A 268 24.86 44.80 3.51
C LYS A 268 24.86 43.64 2.52
N THR A 269 25.97 42.91 2.45
CA THR A 269 26.08 41.64 1.71
C THR A 269 26.06 40.48 2.69
N PHE A 270 25.26 39.45 2.39
CA PHE A 270 25.22 38.21 3.17
C PHE A 270 26.19 37.20 2.55
N HIS A 271 27.16 36.75 3.33
CA HIS A 271 28.09 35.69 2.93
C HIS A 271 27.55 34.32 3.36
N VAL A 272 27.32 33.42 2.40
CA VAL A 272 26.69 32.12 2.61
C VAL A 272 27.59 30.95 2.20
N VAL A 273 27.31 29.79 2.77
CA VAL A 273 27.95 28.50 2.53
C VAL A 273 26.84 27.47 2.36
N TYR A 274 27.01 26.59 1.38
CA TYR A 274 26.05 25.53 1.09
C TYR A 274 26.49 24.22 1.74
N LYS A 275 25.56 23.53 2.39
CA LYS A 275 25.78 22.19 2.93
C LYS A 275 25.00 21.18 2.08
N PRO A 276 25.55 19.97 1.86
CA PRO A 276 24.78 18.90 1.25
C PRO A 276 23.52 18.65 2.09
N LEU A 277 22.37 18.55 1.42
CA LEU A 277 21.14 18.11 2.05
C LEU A 277 21.38 16.68 2.53
N ARG A 278 21.60 16.48 3.83
CA ARG A 278 21.48 15.15 4.41
C ARG A 278 20.03 14.75 4.22
N GLU A 279 19.78 13.57 3.66
CA GLU A 279 18.47 12.94 3.70
C GLU A 279 17.98 12.98 5.15
N VAL A 280 17.09 13.92 5.45
CA VAL A 280 16.37 13.92 6.72
C VAL A 280 15.32 12.85 6.51
N ALA A 281 15.57 11.68 7.11
CA ALA A 281 14.57 10.62 7.20
C ALA A 281 13.24 11.26 7.66
N ILE A 282 12.21 11.01 6.85
CA ILE A 282 10.81 11.38 7.10
C ILE A 282 10.37 10.84 8.46
#